data_AF-A0A9E2L335-F1
#
_entry.id   AF-A0A9E2L335-F1
#
_cell.length_a   1.000
_cell.length_b   1.000
_cell.length_c   1.000
_cell.angle_alpha   90.00
_cell.angle_beta   90.00
_cell.angle_gamma   90.00
#
_symmetry.space_group_name_H-M   'P 1'
#
loop_
_entity.id
_entity.type
_entity.pdbx_description
1 polymer ?
#
loop_
_entity_poly.entity_id
_entity_poly.type
_entity_poly.pdbx_seq_one_letter_code
_entity_poly.pdbx_strand_id
1 'polypeptide(L)'
;MAKSRLIGDYPVIGIRPTIDGRQGSLHVRESLEEQTMNMAKSAAKLFTENLRYSNGEPVKVVIADSTIGRVPEAAACADKFKKENVSITLTVTPCWCYGSETMDMDPLTIKGVWGFNGTERPGAVYLAAVLAGHAQKGLPAFGIYGHDVQDADATEIPEDVKEKLLRFGRAAIAAATMRGKSYLQIGSICMGIAGSIISPEFFEEYLGMRVESVDEVEIIRRMENGIYDKAEFEKALAWTRAHCPEGFDKNPANVQKTKEEKDKDWEFIVKMMCIIKDLYNGNPNLPAGCEEERLGHNAIAGGFQGQRQWTDFYPNCDFPESMLNSSFDWEGPRETYVMATENDTLNGTSMLFGKLLTNRAQIFADVRTYWSEDAVKKATGYTIEGKAKDAGGFIHLINSGAACIDACGGAKDAAGNSVMKPFWEMTEADCDTCLKATTWNAADYGYFRGGGFSSRFLTDCEMPVTMMRLNLVKGLGPVMQIAEGWTVKLPAEVSDKLWKRTDYTWPCTWFAPRITGKGAFKSAYDVMNNWGANHGAISYGHIGADLITLCSILRIPVCMHNVPEEDIFRPAAWNAFGTDKEGQDYRACAAYGPLFKGTSK
;
A
#
# COMPACT_ATOMS: atom_id res chain seq x y z
N MET A 1 -16.02 3.98 11.08
CA MET A 1 -15.03 4.91 10.47
C MET A 1 -14.17 5.49 11.56
N ALA A 2 -12.88 5.64 11.30
CA ALA A 2 -11.95 6.25 12.25
C ALA A 2 -11.73 7.74 11.93
N LYS A 3 -11.41 8.54 12.95
CA LYS A 3 -10.88 9.89 12.73
C LYS A 3 -9.51 9.76 12.06
N SER A 4 -9.22 10.60 11.06
CA SER A 4 -7.86 10.66 10.49
C SER A 4 -6.85 11.00 11.59
N ARG A 5 -5.75 10.24 11.60
CA ARG A 5 -4.58 10.48 12.47
C ARG A 5 -3.60 11.48 11.87
N LEU A 6 -3.74 11.76 10.58
CA LEU A 6 -2.86 12.65 9.83
C LEU A 6 -3.45 14.06 9.78
N ILE A 7 -2.57 15.06 9.77
CA ILE A 7 -2.94 16.46 9.61
C ILE A 7 -3.31 16.74 8.15
N GLY A 8 -4.39 17.50 7.97
CA GLY A 8 -4.92 17.91 6.67
C GLY A 8 -6.07 17.04 6.18
N ASP A 9 -6.77 17.54 5.16
CA ASP A 9 -7.88 16.83 4.52
C ASP A 9 -7.38 15.75 3.55
N TYR A 10 -8.20 14.71 3.38
CA TYR A 10 -8.01 13.71 2.33
C TYR A 10 -8.12 14.33 0.92
N PRO A 11 -7.41 13.78 -0.09
CA PRO A 11 -7.46 14.28 -1.45
C PRO A 11 -8.84 14.07 -2.08
N VAL A 12 -9.32 15.06 -2.83
CA VAL A 12 -10.65 15.04 -3.47
C VAL A 12 -10.54 14.71 -4.96
N ILE A 13 -11.51 13.94 -5.48
CA ILE A 13 -11.68 13.71 -6.91
C ILE A 13 -12.61 14.79 -7.49
N GLY A 14 -12.12 15.56 -8.45
CA GLY A 14 -12.89 16.54 -9.20
C GLY A 14 -13.39 15.97 -10.52
N ILE A 15 -14.70 16.00 -10.79
CA ILE A 15 -15.29 15.54 -12.06
C ILE A 15 -15.62 16.73 -12.96
N ARG A 16 -15.11 16.68 -14.19
CA ARG A 16 -15.17 17.74 -15.21
C ARG A 16 -16.08 17.28 -16.36
N PRO A 17 -17.39 17.60 -16.34
CA PRO A 17 -18.30 17.31 -17.45
C PRO A 17 -18.02 18.25 -18.63
N THR A 18 -17.32 17.79 -19.67
CA THR A 18 -17.03 18.61 -20.86
C THR A 18 -18.11 18.44 -21.93
N ILE A 19 -18.44 19.51 -22.64
CA ILE A 19 -19.55 19.56 -23.60
C ILE A 19 -19.18 20.32 -24.88
N ASP A 20 -19.96 20.17 -25.95
CA ASP A 20 -19.86 21.05 -27.12
C ASP A 20 -20.32 22.48 -26.75
N GLY A 21 -19.49 23.48 -27.00
CA GLY A 21 -19.80 24.88 -26.67
C GLY A 21 -20.83 25.57 -27.58
N ARG A 22 -21.28 24.93 -28.68
CA ARG A 22 -22.20 25.55 -29.66
C ARG A 22 -23.62 25.67 -29.12
N GLN A 23 -24.04 26.90 -28.91
CA GLN A 23 -25.44 27.31 -28.70
C GLN A 23 -25.96 27.99 -29.97
N GLY A 24 -27.27 27.90 -30.24
CA GLY A 24 -27.87 28.50 -31.43
C GLY A 24 -29.21 27.88 -31.82
N SER A 25 -29.66 28.12 -33.05
CA SER A 25 -30.98 27.67 -33.54
C SER A 25 -31.22 26.16 -33.47
N LEU A 26 -30.15 25.36 -33.40
CA LEU A 26 -30.22 23.89 -33.31
C LEU A 26 -29.98 23.36 -31.89
N HIS A 27 -29.77 24.23 -30.90
CA HIS A 27 -29.70 23.89 -29.47
C HIS A 27 -28.78 22.68 -29.15
N VAL A 28 -27.60 22.62 -29.80
CA VAL A 28 -26.69 21.46 -29.72
C VAL A 28 -26.25 21.23 -28.28
N ARG A 29 -25.70 22.26 -27.62
CA ARG A 29 -25.27 22.18 -26.23
C ARG A 29 -26.44 21.84 -25.30
N GLU A 30 -27.55 22.55 -25.46
CA GLU A 30 -28.74 22.40 -24.60
C GLU A 30 -29.31 20.98 -24.66
N SER A 31 -29.23 20.31 -25.81
CA SER A 31 -29.64 18.91 -25.97
C SER A 31 -28.75 17.90 -25.25
N LEU A 32 -27.56 18.30 -24.78
CA LEU A 32 -26.53 17.42 -24.20
C LEU A 32 -26.22 17.72 -22.74
N GLU A 33 -26.72 18.84 -22.19
CA GLU A 33 -26.45 19.27 -20.81
C GLU A 33 -26.80 18.19 -19.78
N GLU A 34 -28.00 17.62 -19.90
CA GLU A 34 -28.50 16.62 -18.97
C GLU A 34 -27.67 15.33 -19.03
N GLN A 35 -27.45 14.77 -20.23
CA GLN A 35 -26.67 13.55 -20.40
C GLN A 35 -25.23 13.73 -19.89
N THR A 36 -24.59 14.85 -20.24
CA THR A 36 -23.20 15.15 -19.83
C THR A 36 -23.08 15.26 -18.32
N MET A 37 -24.01 15.96 -17.68
CA MET A 37 -24.02 16.10 -16.22
C MET A 37 -24.39 14.79 -15.51
N ASN A 38 -25.29 13.99 -16.08
CA ASN A 38 -25.65 12.68 -15.54
C ASN A 38 -24.48 11.70 -15.61
N MET A 39 -23.68 11.73 -16.68
CA MET A 39 -22.43 10.96 -16.78
C MET A 39 -21.45 11.31 -15.64
N ALA A 40 -21.32 12.60 -15.31
CA ALA A 40 -20.51 13.05 -14.16
C ALA A 40 -21.08 12.57 -12.82
N LYS A 41 -22.40 12.65 -12.63
CA LYS A 41 -23.07 12.13 -11.41
C LYS A 41 -22.91 10.62 -11.26
N SER A 42 -23.00 9.86 -12.35
CA SER A 42 -22.81 8.40 -12.35
C SER A 42 -21.37 8.03 -11.97
N ALA A 43 -20.38 8.74 -12.51
CA ALA A 43 -18.98 8.55 -12.12
C ALA A 43 -18.73 8.94 -10.65
N ALA A 44 -19.33 10.04 -10.18
CA ALA A 44 -19.26 10.43 -8.77
C ALA A 44 -19.83 9.35 -7.86
N LYS A 45 -21.03 8.86 -8.18
CA LYS A 45 -21.70 7.78 -7.45
C LYS A 45 -20.83 6.53 -7.40
N LEU A 46 -20.31 6.08 -8.56
CA LEU A 46 -19.43 4.91 -8.65
C LEU A 46 -18.23 5.04 -7.70
N PHE A 47 -17.53 6.18 -7.70
CA PHE A 47 -16.40 6.41 -6.81
C PHE A 47 -16.81 6.42 -5.34
N THR A 48 -17.85 7.16 -4.98
CA THR A 48 -18.30 7.26 -3.58
C THR A 48 -18.80 5.94 -3.00
N GLU A 49 -19.35 5.04 -3.83
CA GLU A 49 -19.88 3.75 -3.37
C GLU A 49 -18.80 2.68 -3.24
N ASN A 50 -17.70 2.78 -4.00
CA ASN A 50 -16.71 1.70 -4.15
C ASN A 50 -15.32 2.04 -3.62
N LEU A 51 -15.00 3.32 -3.44
CA LEU A 51 -13.68 3.76 -2.98
C LEU A 51 -13.77 4.37 -1.58
N ARG A 52 -12.80 4.01 -0.74
CA ARG A 52 -12.68 4.48 0.63
C ARG A 52 -11.26 4.98 0.89
N TYR A 53 -11.13 6.03 1.70
CA TYR A 53 -9.87 6.40 2.30
C TYR A 53 -9.44 5.35 3.34
N SER A 54 -8.19 5.45 3.81
CA SER A 54 -7.64 4.49 4.75
C SER A 54 -8.33 4.47 6.10
N ASN A 55 -9.04 5.53 6.50
CA ASN A 55 -9.88 5.54 7.71
C ASN A 55 -11.29 4.90 7.51
N GLY A 56 -11.60 4.45 6.30
CA GLY A 56 -12.85 3.82 5.89
C GLY A 56 -13.90 4.77 5.29
N GLU A 57 -13.73 6.09 5.41
CA GLU A 57 -14.69 7.05 4.86
C GLU A 57 -14.77 6.93 3.33
N PRO A 58 -15.97 7.02 2.73
CA PRO A 58 -16.11 7.17 1.29
C PRO A 58 -15.28 8.33 0.76
N VAL A 59 -14.74 8.17 -0.44
CA VAL A 59 -13.96 9.23 -1.07
C VAL A 59 -14.81 10.45 -1.38
N LYS A 60 -14.27 11.65 -1.16
CA LYS A 60 -14.94 12.90 -1.51
C LYS A 60 -14.83 13.14 -3.01
N VAL A 61 -15.97 13.50 -3.62
CA VAL A 61 -16.06 13.84 -5.04
C VAL A 61 -16.74 15.20 -5.19
N VAL A 62 -16.16 16.05 -6.03
CA VAL A 62 -16.70 17.38 -6.36
C VAL A 62 -16.92 17.46 -7.87
N ILE A 63 -18.10 17.89 -8.30
CA ILE A 63 -18.41 18.10 -9.73
C ILE A 63 -18.28 19.60 -10.03
N ALA A 64 -17.82 19.95 -11.24
CA ALA A 64 -17.87 21.33 -11.72
C ALA A 64 -19.30 21.90 -11.66
N ASP A 65 -19.46 23.20 -11.39
CA ASP A 65 -20.78 23.83 -11.24
C ASP A 65 -21.59 23.85 -12.55
N SER A 66 -20.90 23.86 -13.68
CA SER A 66 -21.47 23.80 -15.02
C SER A 66 -20.76 22.76 -15.87
N THR A 67 -21.37 22.40 -16.99
CA THR A 67 -20.64 21.77 -18.09
C THR A 67 -19.56 22.73 -18.64
N ILE A 68 -18.52 22.16 -19.25
CA ILE A 68 -17.32 22.87 -19.70
C ILE A 68 -17.23 22.76 -21.23
N GLY A 69 -17.67 23.80 -21.92
CA GLY A 69 -17.57 23.91 -23.37
C GLY A 69 -16.44 24.84 -23.83
N ARG A 70 -16.09 25.86 -23.03
CA ARG A 70 -15.05 26.86 -23.35
C ARG A 70 -14.11 27.11 -22.16
N VAL A 71 -12.99 27.78 -22.45
CA VAL A 71 -11.95 28.08 -21.44
C VAL A 71 -12.43 28.84 -20.20
N PRO A 72 -13.42 29.77 -20.23
CA PRO A 72 -13.88 30.43 -19.00
C PRO A 72 -14.52 29.45 -18.00
N GLU A 73 -15.23 28.43 -18.49
CA GLU A 73 -15.84 27.40 -17.65
C GLU A 73 -14.78 26.43 -17.11
N ALA A 74 -13.76 26.11 -17.91
CA ALA A 74 -12.61 25.35 -17.45
C ALA A 74 -11.85 26.08 -16.34
N ALA A 75 -11.70 27.41 -16.45
CA ALA A 75 -11.08 28.26 -15.44
C ALA A 75 -11.93 28.35 -14.15
N ALA A 76 -13.25 28.49 -14.27
CA ALA A 76 -14.17 28.46 -13.12
C ALA A 76 -14.12 27.12 -12.38
N CYS A 77 -14.11 26.00 -13.12
CA CYS A 77 -13.93 24.66 -12.58
C CYS A 77 -12.59 24.53 -11.83
N ALA A 78 -11.49 25.03 -12.40
CA ALA A 78 -10.18 24.99 -11.76
C ALA A 78 -10.12 25.83 -10.47
N ASP A 79 -10.74 27.02 -10.46
CA ASP A 79 -10.82 27.87 -9.26
C ASP A 79 -11.61 27.20 -8.13
N LYS A 80 -12.75 26.57 -8.45
CA LYS A 80 -13.51 25.75 -7.51
C LYS A 80 -12.66 24.60 -6.96
N PHE A 81 -12.06 23.82 -7.86
CA PHE A 81 -11.29 22.62 -7.50
C PHE A 81 -10.09 22.95 -6.60
N LYS A 82 -9.43 24.09 -6.83
CA LYS A 82 -8.36 24.57 -5.96
C LYS A 82 -8.84 24.86 -4.53
N LYS A 83 -10.03 25.43 -4.36
CA LYS A 83 -10.63 25.73 -3.04
C LYS A 83 -11.12 24.47 -2.33
N GLU A 84 -11.53 23.46 -3.09
CA GLU A 84 -12.06 22.18 -2.60
C GLU A 84 -10.97 21.10 -2.40
N ASN A 85 -9.69 21.48 -2.46
CA ASN A 85 -8.55 20.56 -2.31
C ASN A 85 -8.56 19.36 -3.29
N VAL A 86 -8.98 19.61 -4.53
CA VAL A 86 -8.96 18.59 -5.59
C VAL A 86 -7.52 18.35 -6.05
N SER A 87 -7.09 17.09 -6.00
CA SER A 87 -5.77 16.64 -6.49
C SER A 87 -5.87 15.66 -7.66
N ILE A 88 -7.10 15.21 -7.98
CA ILE A 88 -7.37 14.16 -8.96
C ILE A 88 -8.52 14.67 -9.84
N THR A 89 -8.39 14.58 -11.16
CA THR A 89 -9.45 15.01 -12.08
C THR A 89 -9.89 13.88 -12.99
N LEU A 90 -11.21 13.70 -13.12
CA LEU A 90 -11.82 12.86 -14.15
C LEU A 90 -12.65 13.74 -15.07
N THR A 91 -12.23 13.85 -16.33
CA THR A 91 -13.04 14.50 -17.37
C THR A 91 -13.98 13.47 -18.00
N VAL A 92 -15.25 13.82 -18.18
CA VAL A 92 -16.26 12.94 -18.78
C VAL A 92 -17.00 13.66 -19.90
N THR A 93 -17.34 12.97 -20.98
CA THR A 93 -18.24 13.52 -22.00
C THR A 93 -18.93 12.46 -22.86
N PRO A 94 -20.17 12.72 -23.30
CA PRO A 94 -20.82 11.97 -24.35
C PRO A 94 -20.54 12.49 -25.77
N CYS A 95 -19.84 13.62 -25.94
CA CYS A 95 -19.82 14.34 -27.22
C CYS A 95 -18.45 14.92 -27.61
N TRP A 96 -18.40 15.57 -28.77
CA TRP A 96 -17.24 16.38 -29.16
C TRP A 96 -17.13 17.61 -28.25
N CYS A 97 -15.91 17.90 -27.80
CA CYS A 97 -15.57 19.14 -27.07
C CYS A 97 -14.26 19.72 -27.62
N TYR A 98 -13.94 20.97 -27.29
CA TYR A 98 -12.82 21.70 -27.92
C TYR A 98 -11.46 21.42 -27.27
N GLY A 99 -11.04 20.16 -27.23
CA GLY A 99 -9.70 19.69 -26.89
C GLY A 99 -8.95 20.53 -25.84
N SER A 100 -8.00 21.36 -26.30
CA SER A 100 -7.15 22.16 -25.42
C SER A 100 -7.83 23.32 -24.71
N GLU A 101 -9.00 23.77 -25.17
CA GLU A 101 -9.80 24.80 -24.48
C GLU A 101 -10.46 24.25 -23.21
N THR A 102 -10.72 22.94 -23.15
CA THR A 102 -11.48 22.29 -22.07
C THR A 102 -10.63 21.37 -21.18
N MET A 103 -9.39 21.09 -21.56
CA MET A 103 -8.50 20.18 -20.81
C MET A 103 -8.10 20.71 -19.42
N ASP A 104 -7.63 19.81 -18.55
CA ASP A 104 -7.04 20.18 -17.26
C ASP A 104 -5.54 20.46 -17.46
N MET A 105 -5.12 21.66 -17.10
CA MET A 105 -3.77 22.18 -17.35
C MET A 105 -2.87 22.17 -16.12
N ASP A 106 -3.39 21.84 -14.92
CA ASP A 106 -2.56 21.80 -13.71
C ASP A 106 -1.56 20.63 -13.80
N PRO A 107 -0.23 20.84 -13.73
CA PRO A 107 0.73 19.75 -13.84
C PRO A 107 0.69 18.75 -12.68
N LEU A 108 0.12 19.13 -11.53
CA LEU A 108 0.12 18.32 -10.30
C LEU A 108 -1.16 17.52 -10.08
N THR A 109 -2.23 17.78 -10.85
CA THR A 109 -3.41 16.93 -10.80
C THR A 109 -3.13 15.58 -11.48
N ILE A 110 -3.65 14.51 -10.91
CA ILE A 110 -3.65 13.19 -11.54
C ILE A 110 -4.91 13.06 -12.39
N LYS A 111 -4.77 12.79 -13.70
CA LYS A 111 -5.85 13.05 -14.68
C LYS A 111 -6.33 11.78 -15.38
N GLY A 112 -7.64 11.61 -15.46
CA GLY A 112 -8.32 10.62 -16.30
C GLY A 112 -9.34 11.28 -17.23
N VAL A 113 -9.59 10.68 -18.39
CA VAL A 113 -10.61 11.12 -19.33
C VAL A 113 -11.44 9.91 -19.76
N TRP A 114 -12.76 9.97 -19.57
CA TRP A 114 -13.73 8.99 -20.04
C TRP A 114 -14.59 9.58 -21.15
N GLY A 115 -14.44 9.04 -22.35
CA GLY A 115 -15.30 9.36 -23.49
C GLY A 115 -16.33 8.26 -23.69
N PHE A 116 -17.62 8.62 -23.77
CA PHE A 116 -18.69 7.69 -24.08
C PHE A 116 -18.50 7.08 -25.47
N ASN A 117 -18.68 5.77 -25.58
CA ASN A 117 -18.64 5.07 -26.85
C ASN A 117 -20.05 5.04 -27.47
N GLY A 118 -20.50 6.18 -27.98
CA GLY A 118 -21.76 6.33 -28.70
C GLY A 118 -21.54 6.80 -30.14
N THR A 119 -22.55 6.65 -31.00
CA THR A 119 -22.44 7.04 -32.43
C THR A 119 -23.05 8.40 -32.72
N GLU A 120 -24.16 8.72 -32.07
CA GLU A 120 -24.94 9.93 -32.25
C GLU A 120 -24.13 11.17 -31.86
N ARG A 121 -23.23 11.00 -30.88
CA ARG A 121 -22.35 12.04 -30.36
C ARG A 121 -20.96 11.47 -30.14
N PRO A 122 -19.91 12.11 -30.67
CA PRO A 122 -18.61 11.47 -30.82
C PRO A 122 -17.72 11.66 -29.56
N GLY A 123 -18.16 11.15 -28.40
CA GLY A 123 -17.41 11.24 -27.12
C GLY A 123 -16.00 10.63 -27.20
N ALA A 124 -15.86 9.49 -27.88
CA ALA A 124 -14.56 8.86 -28.14
C ALA A 124 -13.61 9.70 -29.01
N VAL A 125 -14.16 10.54 -29.90
CA VAL A 125 -13.35 11.44 -30.74
C VAL A 125 -12.76 12.57 -29.90
N TYR A 126 -13.53 13.12 -28.94
CA TYR A 126 -12.99 14.05 -27.96
C TYR A 126 -11.90 13.40 -27.12
N LEU A 127 -12.14 12.18 -26.62
CA LEU A 127 -11.17 11.43 -25.82
C LEU A 127 -9.82 11.33 -26.53
N ALA A 128 -9.79 10.88 -27.79
CA ALA A 128 -8.57 10.80 -28.57
C ALA A 128 -7.90 12.18 -28.77
N ALA A 129 -8.69 13.20 -29.10
CA ALA A 129 -8.18 14.55 -29.35
C ALA A 129 -7.58 15.20 -28.10
N VAL A 130 -8.24 15.09 -26.94
CA VAL A 130 -7.74 15.69 -25.70
C VAL A 130 -6.54 14.94 -25.13
N LEU A 131 -6.49 13.60 -25.26
CA LEU A 131 -5.31 12.81 -24.88
C LEU A 131 -4.10 13.14 -25.75
N ALA A 132 -4.29 13.40 -27.05
CA ALA A 132 -3.23 13.92 -27.90
C ALA A 132 -2.74 15.29 -27.42
N GLY A 133 -3.65 16.19 -27.01
CA GLY A 133 -3.31 17.47 -26.39
C GLY A 133 -2.51 17.33 -25.09
N HIS A 134 -2.92 16.41 -24.21
CA HIS A 134 -2.20 16.05 -22.99
C HIS A 134 -0.76 15.56 -23.28
N ALA A 135 -0.60 14.64 -24.22
CA ALA A 135 0.71 14.13 -24.62
C ALA A 135 1.59 15.24 -25.21
N GLN A 136 1.05 16.07 -26.11
CA GLN A 136 1.77 17.18 -26.75
C GLN A 136 2.25 18.24 -25.74
N LYS A 137 1.52 18.41 -24.63
CA LYS A 137 1.84 19.39 -23.58
C LYS A 137 2.63 18.80 -22.42
N GLY A 138 2.98 17.51 -22.46
CA GLY A 138 3.71 16.85 -21.38
C GLY A 138 2.90 16.72 -20.08
N LEU A 139 1.57 16.55 -20.19
CA LEU A 139 0.65 16.41 -19.06
C LEU A 139 -0.04 15.04 -19.10
N PRO A 140 0.62 13.94 -18.66
CA PRO A 140 0.06 12.60 -18.81
C PRO A 140 -1.35 12.46 -18.22
N ALA A 141 -2.24 11.83 -18.98
CA ALA A 141 -3.62 11.54 -18.58
C ALA A 141 -4.02 10.11 -19.00
N PHE A 142 -4.87 9.47 -18.20
CA PHE A 142 -5.42 8.15 -18.49
C PHE A 142 -6.59 8.24 -19.46
N GLY A 143 -6.65 7.31 -20.42
CA GLY A 143 -7.77 7.19 -21.36
C GLY A 143 -8.70 6.05 -20.99
N ILE A 144 -9.99 6.34 -20.85
CA ILE A 144 -11.03 5.38 -20.49
C ILE A 144 -12.05 5.34 -21.62
N TYR A 145 -12.08 4.20 -22.31
CA TYR A 145 -12.92 3.93 -23.47
C TYR A 145 -13.51 2.52 -23.31
N GLY A 146 -14.84 2.41 -23.47
CA GLY A 146 -15.57 1.15 -23.41
C GLY A 146 -15.50 0.39 -24.73
N HIS A 147 -15.42 -0.93 -24.68
CA HIS A 147 -15.29 -1.78 -25.88
C HIS A 147 -16.51 -1.68 -26.80
N ASP A 148 -17.71 -1.77 -26.22
CA ASP A 148 -18.95 -1.85 -26.97
C ASP A 148 -19.62 -0.49 -27.11
N VAL A 149 -20.27 -0.29 -28.27
CA VAL A 149 -21.10 0.89 -28.53
C VAL A 149 -22.33 0.87 -27.63
N GLN A 150 -22.63 1.99 -27.00
CA GLN A 150 -23.82 2.19 -26.19
C GLN A 150 -24.81 3.12 -26.90
N ASP A 151 -26.11 2.87 -26.69
CA ASP A 151 -27.19 3.74 -27.16
C ASP A 151 -27.12 5.12 -26.47
N ALA A 152 -27.59 6.17 -27.15
CA ALA A 152 -27.46 7.55 -26.67
C ALA A 152 -28.15 7.82 -25.32
N ASP A 153 -29.16 7.03 -24.94
CA ASP A 153 -29.87 7.14 -23.66
C ASP A 153 -29.35 6.19 -22.58
N ALA A 154 -28.29 5.42 -22.86
CA ALA A 154 -27.70 4.52 -21.88
C ALA A 154 -27.11 5.27 -20.68
N THR A 155 -27.57 4.92 -19.48
CA THR A 155 -27.11 5.51 -18.21
C THR A 155 -26.14 4.62 -17.44
N GLU A 156 -26.03 3.35 -17.84
CA GLU A 156 -25.18 2.36 -17.17
C GLU A 156 -23.72 2.53 -17.58
N ILE A 157 -22.82 2.45 -16.59
CA ILE A 157 -21.38 2.39 -16.83
C ILE A 157 -21.01 0.94 -17.17
N PRO A 158 -20.42 0.65 -18.34
CA PRO A 158 -19.97 -0.70 -18.68
C PRO A 158 -18.93 -1.25 -17.69
N GLU A 159 -18.84 -2.57 -17.54
CA GLU A 159 -17.93 -3.20 -16.56
C GLU A 159 -16.45 -2.91 -16.82
N ASP A 160 -16.01 -2.92 -18.09
CA ASP A 160 -14.65 -2.59 -18.48
C ASP A 160 -14.30 -1.10 -18.21
N VAL A 161 -15.30 -0.21 -18.31
CA VAL A 161 -15.19 1.19 -17.92
C VAL A 161 -15.14 1.34 -16.41
N LYS A 162 -16.00 0.62 -15.65
CA LYS A 162 -15.99 0.61 -14.19
C LYS A 162 -14.64 0.15 -13.66
N GLU A 163 -14.07 -0.92 -14.22
CA GLU A 163 -12.76 -1.43 -13.82
C GLU A 163 -11.67 -0.36 -13.96
N LYS A 164 -11.57 0.27 -15.14
CA LYS A 164 -10.58 1.34 -15.41
C LYS A 164 -10.80 2.56 -14.52
N LEU A 165 -12.05 2.99 -14.33
CA LEU A 165 -12.38 4.11 -13.43
C LEU A 165 -11.93 3.80 -12.00
N LEU A 166 -12.29 2.65 -11.47
CA LEU A 166 -11.97 2.27 -10.09
C LEU A 166 -10.47 2.05 -9.89
N ARG A 167 -9.77 1.43 -10.86
CA ARG A 167 -8.30 1.29 -10.85
C ARG A 167 -7.60 2.65 -10.86
N PHE A 168 -8.02 3.56 -11.75
CA PHE A 168 -7.52 4.93 -11.76
C PHE A 168 -7.79 5.63 -10.42
N GLY A 169 -9.01 5.57 -9.91
CA GLY A 169 -9.41 6.20 -8.67
C GLY A 169 -8.58 5.71 -7.48
N ARG A 170 -8.46 4.39 -7.27
CA ARG A 170 -7.63 3.80 -6.21
C ARG A 170 -6.19 4.28 -6.27
N ALA A 171 -5.55 4.15 -7.43
CA ALA A 171 -4.16 4.52 -7.61
C ALA A 171 -3.92 6.05 -7.46
N ALA A 172 -4.83 6.87 -7.97
CA ALA A 172 -4.74 8.31 -7.86
C ALA A 172 -4.92 8.80 -6.41
N ILE A 173 -5.86 8.22 -5.66
CA ILE A 173 -6.04 8.51 -4.23
C ILE A 173 -4.80 8.10 -3.45
N ALA A 174 -4.24 6.91 -3.71
CA ALA A 174 -3.01 6.46 -3.05
C ALA A 174 -1.84 7.44 -3.29
N ALA A 175 -1.59 7.82 -4.54
CA ALA A 175 -0.55 8.79 -4.89
C ALA A 175 -0.76 10.16 -4.23
N ALA A 176 -1.99 10.69 -4.26
CA ALA A 176 -2.30 12.00 -3.69
C ALA A 176 -2.27 12.02 -2.15
N THR A 177 -2.61 10.90 -1.50
CA THR A 177 -2.66 10.80 -0.03
C THR A 177 -1.27 10.93 0.62
N MET A 178 -0.23 10.45 -0.06
CA MET A 178 1.16 10.52 0.43
C MET A 178 1.67 11.97 0.53
N ARG A 179 1.20 12.86 -0.35
CA ARG A 179 1.69 14.23 -0.44
C ARG A 179 1.54 14.98 0.89
N GLY A 180 2.63 15.61 1.32
CA GLY A 180 2.73 16.40 2.55
C GLY A 180 2.75 15.59 3.84
N LYS A 181 2.77 14.24 3.78
CA LYS A 181 2.92 13.36 4.94
C LYS A 181 4.38 12.98 5.15
N SER A 182 4.71 12.46 6.33
CA SER A 182 6.09 12.10 6.68
C SER A 182 6.32 10.59 6.63
N TYR A 183 7.53 10.20 6.23
CA TYR A 183 8.12 8.94 6.69
C TYR A 183 8.90 9.23 7.98
N LEU A 184 8.59 8.52 9.06
CA LEU A 184 9.31 8.64 10.33
C LEU A 184 10.38 7.55 10.47
N GLN A 185 11.64 7.94 10.38
CA GLN A 185 12.77 7.10 10.71
C GLN A 185 13.03 7.14 12.22
N ILE A 186 12.91 5.98 12.90
CA ILE A 186 13.32 5.80 14.30
C ILE A 186 14.64 5.02 14.29
N GLY A 187 15.73 5.69 14.62
CA GLY A 187 17.09 5.23 14.41
C GLY A 187 17.65 5.68 13.05
N SER A 188 18.35 4.77 12.38
CA SER A 188 19.15 5.03 11.18
C SER A 188 19.29 3.75 10.33
N ILE A 189 20.46 3.54 9.74
CA ILE A 189 20.81 2.38 8.93
C ILE A 189 20.91 1.13 9.81
N CYS A 190 20.20 0.07 9.45
CA CYS A 190 20.26 -1.21 10.13
C CYS A 190 21.20 -2.17 9.40
N MET A 191 22.27 -2.62 10.06
CA MET A 191 23.18 -3.68 9.56
C MET A 191 23.74 -3.50 8.13
N GLY A 192 23.78 -2.27 7.62
CA GLY A 192 24.21 -1.99 6.24
C GLY A 192 23.17 -2.36 5.17
N ILE A 193 21.90 -2.58 5.54
CA ILE A 193 20.80 -2.83 4.60
C ILE A 193 20.56 -1.58 3.76
N ALA A 194 20.70 -1.71 2.45
CA ALA A 194 20.61 -0.59 1.52
C ALA A 194 19.29 0.19 1.63
N GLY A 195 18.15 -0.51 1.85
CA GLY A 195 16.84 0.12 2.00
C GLY A 195 16.67 0.94 3.29
N SER A 196 17.53 0.73 4.29
CA SER A 196 17.55 1.54 5.52
C SER A 196 18.40 2.81 5.40
N ILE A 197 19.12 2.97 4.28
CA ILE A 197 19.76 4.23 3.92
C ILE A 197 18.68 5.10 3.28
N ILE A 198 18.01 5.89 4.12
CA ILE A 198 16.92 6.77 3.67
C ILE A 198 17.42 7.75 2.59
N SER A 199 16.64 7.90 1.51
CA SER A 199 16.88 8.91 0.47
C SER A 199 15.78 9.97 0.54
N PRO A 200 16.05 11.15 1.13
CA PRO A 200 15.11 12.26 1.13
C PRO A 200 14.68 12.64 -0.28
N GLU A 201 15.58 12.60 -1.26
CA GLU A 201 15.26 12.95 -2.66
C GLU A 201 14.19 12.03 -3.25
N PHE A 202 14.21 10.73 -2.91
CA PHE A 202 13.16 9.81 -3.33
C PHE A 202 11.80 10.20 -2.72
N PHE A 203 11.73 10.37 -1.40
CA PHE A 203 10.47 10.72 -0.71
C PHE A 203 9.93 12.07 -1.17
N GLU A 204 10.79 13.06 -1.36
CA GLU A 204 10.41 14.42 -1.76
C GLU A 204 10.03 14.49 -3.25
N GLU A 205 10.88 14.00 -4.16
CA GLU A 205 10.66 14.19 -5.60
C GLU A 205 9.60 13.24 -6.17
N TYR A 206 9.52 11.98 -5.68
CA TYR A 206 8.57 11.00 -6.22
C TYR A 206 7.25 10.97 -5.45
N LEU A 207 7.29 11.06 -4.12
CA LEU A 207 6.09 10.86 -3.28
C LEU A 207 5.52 12.18 -2.73
N GLY A 208 6.27 13.27 -2.82
CA GLY A 208 5.87 14.55 -2.23
C GLY A 208 5.77 14.48 -0.71
N MET A 209 6.50 13.53 -0.10
CA MET A 209 6.56 13.28 1.33
C MET A 209 7.71 14.04 1.99
N ARG A 210 7.65 14.13 3.31
CA ARG A 210 8.74 14.59 4.17
C ARG A 210 9.48 13.40 4.75
N VAL A 211 10.72 13.63 5.18
CA VAL A 211 11.48 12.69 5.99
C VAL A 211 11.68 13.31 7.37
N GLU A 212 11.18 12.64 8.40
CA GLU A 212 11.45 12.97 9.79
C GLU A 212 12.34 11.87 10.38
N SER A 213 13.24 12.24 11.29
CA SER A 213 14.16 11.29 11.91
C SER A 213 14.30 11.58 13.39
N VAL A 214 14.13 10.54 14.21
CA VAL A 214 14.43 10.57 15.64
C VAL A 214 15.42 9.45 15.94
N ASP A 215 16.39 9.70 16.83
CA ASP A 215 17.26 8.65 17.32
C ASP A 215 16.49 7.74 18.30
N GLU A 216 16.88 6.46 18.40
CA GLU A 216 16.21 5.50 19.28
C GLU A 216 16.27 5.90 20.77
N VAL A 217 17.25 6.73 21.17
CA VAL A 217 17.30 7.31 22.53
C VAL A 217 16.06 8.10 22.91
N GLU A 218 15.29 8.62 21.94
CA GLU A 218 14.04 9.31 22.22
C GLU A 218 13.00 8.39 22.88
N ILE A 219 12.98 7.11 22.52
CA ILE A 219 12.13 6.11 23.16
C ILE A 219 12.52 5.96 24.64
N ILE A 220 13.82 5.84 24.93
CA ILE A 220 14.32 5.71 26.31
C ILE A 220 14.04 6.98 27.11
N ARG A 221 14.30 8.16 26.54
CA ARG A 221 14.01 9.45 27.19
C ARG A 221 12.53 9.53 27.59
N ARG A 222 11.62 9.12 26.70
CA ARG A 222 10.17 9.12 26.98
C ARG A 222 9.79 8.10 28.04
N MET A 223 10.37 6.91 28.02
CA MET A 223 10.13 5.89 29.06
C MET A 223 10.61 6.36 30.44
N GLU A 224 11.84 6.86 30.55
CA GLU A 224 12.48 7.28 31.81
C GLU A 224 11.78 8.49 32.43
N ASN A 225 11.40 9.47 31.62
CA ASN A 225 10.75 10.70 32.09
C ASN A 225 9.23 10.59 32.17
N GLY A 226 8.64 9.44 31.85
CA GLY A 226 7.19 9.24 31.94
C GLY A 226 6.37 9.98 30.87
N ILE A 227 6.93 10.18 29.68
CA ILE A 227 6.33 10.92 28.55
C ILE A 227 5.56 9.95 27.66
N TYR A 228 4.43 9.48 28.18
CA TYR A 228 3.45 8.63 27.50
C TYR A 228 2.12 8.73 28.27
N ASP A 229 1.02 8.38 27.64
CA ASP A 229 -0.27 8.24 28.33
C ASP A 229 -0.24 6.99 29.24
N LYS A 230 -0.13 7.21 30.56
CA LYS A 230 -0.08 6.11 31.55
C LYS A 230 -1.36 5.29 31.56
N ALA A 231 -2.53 5.90 31.34
CA ALA A 231 -3.80 5.20 31.36
C ALA A 231 -3.92 4.30 30.12
N GLU A 232 -3.48 4.78 28.95
CA GLU A 232 -3.39 3.95 27.75
C GLU A 232 -2.41 2.78 27.96
N PHE A 233 -1.22 3.05 28.52
CA PHE A 233 -0.24 2.00 28.79
C PHE A 233 -0.78 0.90 29.72
N GLU A 234 -1.46 1.26 30.80
CA GLU A 234 -2.06 0.29 31.73
C GLU A 234 -3.14 -0.56 31.05
N LYS A 235 -3.99 0.07 30.22
CA LYS A 235 -5.00 -0.64 29.41
C LYS A 235 -4.35 -1.58 28.40
N ALA A 236 -3.35 -1.10 27.68
CA ALA A 236 -2.59 -1.85 26.68
C ALA A 236 -1.94 -3.09 27.32
N LEU A 237 -1.25 -2.90 28.45
CA LEU A 237 -0.57 -3.99 29.16
C LEU A 237 -1.54 -5.04 29.70
N ALA A 238 -2.67 -4.61 30.28
CA ALA A 238 -3.71 -5.53 30.76
C ALA A 238 -4.30 -6.35 29.60
N TRP A 239 -4.57 -5.70 28.46
CA TRP A 239 -5.06 -6.37 27.26
C TRP A 239 -4.02 -7.36 26.71
N THR A 240 -2.75 -6.95 26.59
CA THR A 240 -1.65 -7.82 26.13
C THR A 240 -1.53 -9.06 27.01
N ARG A 241 -1.53 -8.90 28.34
CA ARG A 241 -1.46 -10.05 29.26
C ARG A 241 -2.63 -11.02 29.10
N ALA A 242 -3.80 -10.54 28.71
CA ALA A 242 -4.99 -11.37 28.52
C ALA A 242 -5.04 -12.07 27.16
N HIS A 243 -4.49 -11.45 26.10
CA HIS A 243 -4.72 -11.89 24.71
C HIS A 243 -3.46 -12.34 23.96
N CYS A 244 -2.27 -12.04 24.48
CA CYS A 244 -0.99 -12.32 23.84
C CYS A 244 -0.20 -13.36 24.63
N PRO A 245 -0.53 -14.67 24.52
CA PRO A 245 0.12 -15.70 25.30
C PRO A 245 1.59 -15.89 24.89
N GLU A 246 2.48 -15.98 25.88
CA GLU A 246 3.88 -16.37 25.66
C GLU A 246 3.96 -17.76 25.03
N GLY A 247 4.78 -17.89 23.98
CA GLY A 247 5.12 -19.16 23.35
C GLY A 247 6.27 -19.88 24.06
N PHE A 248 6.75 -20.97 23.45
CA PHE A 248 7.94 -21.66 23.95
C PHE A 248 9.19 -20.79 23.83
N ASP A 249 10.13 -20.99 24.74
CA ASP A 249 11.45 -20.34 24.72
C ASP A 249 12.48 -21.31 24.12
N LYS A 250 13.05 -20.97 22.96
CA LYS A 250 14.06 -21.81 22.28
C LYS A 250 15.48 -21.60 22.80
N ASN A 251 15.70 -20.59 23.63
CA ASN A 251 17.03 -20.29 24.16
C ASN A 251 17.48 -21.44 25.09
N PRO A 252 18.79 -21.76 25.15
CA PRO A 252 19.31 -22.75 26.10
C PRO A 252 18.85 -22.44 27.53
N ALA A 253 18.41 -23.46 28.28
CA ALA A 253 17.78 -23.28 29.60
C ALA A 253 18.64 -22.45 30.58
N ASN A 254 19.96 -22.49 30.46
CA ASN A 254 20.90 -21.74 31.30
C ASN A 254 21.03 -20.25 30.94
N VAL A 255 20.47 -19.80 29.83
CA VAL A 255 20.44 -18.37 29.42
C VAL A 255 19.02 -17.82 29.32
N GLN A 256 17.99 -18.62 29.60
CA GLN A 256 16.61 -18.16 29.62
C GLN A 256 16.43 -17.11 30.73
N LYS A 257 15.76 -16.01 30.38
CA LYS A 257 15.31 -15.01 31.34
C LYS A 257 14.28 -15.61 32.31
N THR A 258 14.35 -15.20 33.57
CA THR A 258 13.35 -15.50 34.60
C THR A 258 11.98 -14.91 34.23
N LYS A 259 10.92 -15.36 34.92
CA LYS A 259 9.57 -14.84 34.66
C LYS A 259 9.49 -13.33 34.95
N GLU A 260 10.14 -12.89 36.03
CA GLU A 260 10.20 -11.49 36.43
C GLU A 260 10.94 -10.61 35.41
N GLU A 261 12.00 -11.13 34.78
CA GLU A 261 12.69 -10.44 33.68
C GLU A 261 11.83 -10.36 32.42
N LYS A 262 11.13 -11.45 32.06
CA LYS A 262 10.18 -11.45 30.94
C LYS A 262 9.01 -10.50 31.15
N ASP A 263 8.48 -10.41 32.36
CA ASP A 263 7.40 -9.48 32.69
C ASP A 263 7.86 -8.01 32.53
N LYS A 264 9.13 -7.71 32.84
CA LYS A 264 9.73 -6.38 32.57
C LYS A 264 9.90 -6.12 31.07
N ASP A 265 10.33 -7.13 30.30
CA ASP A 265 10.42 -7.01 28.85
C ASP A 265 9.04 -6.71 28.23
N TRP A 266 7.98 -7.38 28.70
CA TRP A 266 6.60 -7.10 28.29
C TRP A 266 6.17 -5.67 28.59
N GLU A 267 6.40 -5.19 29.82
CA GLU A 267 6.12 -3.81 30.20
C GLU A 267 6.89 -2.81 29.33
N PHE A 268 8.13 -3.12 29.01
CA PHE A 268 8.98 -2.29 28.15
C PHE A 268 8.43 -2.21 26.72
N ILE A 269 8.17 -3.33 26.05
CA ILE A 269 7.76 -3.33 24.64
C ILE A 269 6.31 -2.84 24.44
N VAL A 270 5.41 -3.05 25.39
CA VAL A 270 4.05 -2.47 25.33
C VAL A 270 4.11 -0.95 25.46
N LYS A 271 4.96 -0.44 26.37
CA LYS A 271 5.20 1.00 26.51
C LYS A 271 5.87 1.58 25.28
N MET A 272 6.83 0.86 24.69
CA MET A 272 7.47 1.21 23.43
C MET A 272 6.44 1.39 22.32
N MET A 273 5.49 0.46 22.20
CA MET A 273 4.41 0.56 21.21
C MET A 273 3.56 1.82 21.41
N CYS A 274 3.19 2.16 22.65
CA CYS A 274 2.44 3.39 22.96
C CYS A 274 3.23 4.64 22.55
N ILE A 275 4.51 4.70 22.91
CA ILE A 275 5.39 5.82 22.56
C ILE A 275 5.55 5.96 21.04
N ILE A 276 5.65 4.85 20.31
CA ILE A 276 5.77 4.88 18.85
C ILE A 276 4.47 5.42 18.23
N LYS A 277 3.29 5.04 18.74
CA LYS A 277 2.02 5.66 18.30
C LYS A 277 2.03 7.17 18.53
N ASP A 278 2.51 7.62 19.68
CA ASP A 278 2.62 9.05 20.00
C ASP A 278 3.58 9.78 19.05
N LEU A 279 4.70 9.15 18.68
CA LEU A 279 5.64 9.71 17.71
C LEU A 279 5.00 9.87 16.32
N TYR A 280 4.18 8.92 15.88
CA TYR A 280 3.50 9.00 14.58
C TYR A 280 2.44 10.11 14.56
N ASN A 281 1.53 10.07 15.52
CA ASN A 281 0.25 10.81 15.46
C ASN A 281 0.26 12.10 16.28
N GLY A 282 1.16 12.21 17.26
CA GLY A 282 0.97 13.10 18.40
C GLY A 282 -0.07 12.51 19.37
N ASN A 283 -0.10 13.04 20.60
CA ASN A 283 -1.06 12.59 21.61
C ASN A 283 -1.39 13.74 22.58
N PRO A 284 -2.64 14.24 22.60
CA PRO A 284 -3.02 15.34 23.50
C PRO A 284 -2.96 14.97 24.99
N ASN A 285 -2.95 13.68 25.33
CA ASN A 285 -2.95 13.19 26.71
C ASN A 285 -1.56 13.10 27.34
N LEU A 286 -0.48 13.44 26.61
CA LEU A 286 0.85 13.48 27.22
C LEU A 286 0.92 14.47 28.39
N PRO A 287 1.81 14.27 29.38
CA PRO A 287 1.92 15.14 30.55
C PRO A 287 2.08 16.63 30.21
N ALA A 288 1.65 17.51 31.13
CA ALA A 288 1.90 18.94 31.00
C ALA A 288 3.41 19.24 30.96
N GLY A 289 3.83 20.17 30.10
CA GLY A 289 5.25 20.42 29.83
C GLY A 289 5.82 19.61 28.65
N CYS A 290 5.04 18.70 28.06
CA CYS A 290 5.39 17.92 26.87
C CYS A 290 4.66 18.42 25.60
N GLU A 291 4.37 19.72 25.52
CA GLU A 291 3.59 20.31 24.41
C GLU A 291 4.22 20.07 23.03
N GLU A 292 5.55 19.95 22.95
CA GLU A 292 6.26 19.58 21.73
C GLU A 292 5.96 18.13 21.34
N GLU A 293 6.12 17.18 22.26
CA GLU A 293 5.89 15.76 22.00
C GLU A 293 4.43 15.44 21.66
N ARG A 294 3.48 16.28 22.12
CA ARG A 294 2.05 16.16 21.78
C ARG A 294 1.77 16.32 20.30
N LEU A 295 2.65 16.96 19.53
CA LEU A 295 2.44 17.23 18.11
C LEU A 295 2.70 16.02 17.20
N GLY A 296 3.61 15.13 17.62
CA GLY A 296 4.07 14.02 16.78
C GLY A 296 4.75 14.46 15.48
N HIS A 297 4.85 13.54 14.52
CA HIS A 297 5.61 13.74 13.27
C HIS A 297 4.74 13.69 12.00
N ASN A 298 3.41 13.63 12.14
CA ASN A 298 2.46 13.51 11.02
C ASN A 298 2.84 12.36 10.05
N ALA A 299 3.24 11.23 10.64
CA ALA A 299 3.84 10.11 9.91
C ALA A 299 2.77 9.17 9.36
N ILE A 300 2.76 8.97 8.04
CA ILE A 300 1.89 7.97 7.39
C ILE A 300 2.53 6.58 7.34
N ALA A 301 3.86 6.55 7.38
CA ALA A 301 4.69 5.36 7.46
C ALA A 301 5.96 5.69 8.25
N GLY A 302 6.67 4.67 8.68
CA GLY A 302 7.97 4.82 9.31
C GLY A 302 8.66 3.48 9.48
N GLY A 303 9.75 3.46 10.23
CA GLY A 303 10.51 2.25 10.49
C GLY A 303 11.35 2.37 11.74
N PHE A 304 11.71 1.22 12.30
CA PHE A 304 12.52 1.12 13.51
C PHE A 304 13.80 0.36 13.20
N GLN A 305 14.94 0.98 13.48
CA GLN A 305 16.24 0.41 13.15
C GLN A 305 16.48 -0.88 13.95
N GLY A 306 16.40 -0.81 15.28
CA GLY A 306 16.58 -1.90 16.21
C GLY A 306 17.99 -2.49 16.19
N GLN A 307 18.26 -3.31 15.18
CA GLN A 307 19.56 -3.92 15.06
C GLN A 307 20.61 -2.87 14.62
N ARG A 308 21.79 -2.83 15.23
CA ARG A 308 22.29 -3.70 16.31
C ARG A 308 22.26 -3.04 17.68
N GLN A 309 22.38 -1.72 17.72
CA GLN A 309 22.71 -0.95 18.91
C GLN A 309 21.60 -1.04 19.96
N TRP A 310 20.34 -0.91 19.55
CA TRP A 310 19.21 -1.08 20.44
C TRP A 310 19.10 -2.52 20.92
N THR A 311 18.99 -3.48 19.99
CA THR A 311 18.70 -4.88 20.34
C THR A 311 19.84 -5.62 21.04
N ASP A 312 21.08 -5.12 20.94
CA ASP A 312 22.22 -5.62 21.70
C ASP A 312 22.10 -5.28 23.21
N PHE A 313 21.16 -4.40 23.60
CA PHE A 313 20.97 -3.98 24.99
C PHE A 313 19.50 -4.02 25.47
N TYR A 314 18.57 -3.46 24.70
CA TYR A 314 17.13 -3.39 25.02
C TYR A 314 16.30 -4.46 24.28
N PRO A 315 15.12 -4.83 24.80
CA PRO A 315 14.18 -5.70 24.10
C PRO A 315 13.90 -5.23 22.67
N ASN A 316 13.79 -6.17 21.73
CA ASN A 316 13.52 -5.86 20.33
C ASN A 316 12.10 -5.28 20.11
N CYS A 317 11.85 -4.83 18.87
CA CYS A 317 10.60 -4.17 18.49
C CYS A 317 9.58 -5.12 17.82
N ASP A 318 9.75 -6.44 17.97
CA ASP A 318 8.93 -7.42 17.27
C ASP A 318 7.44 -7.28 17.59
N PHE A 319 7.11 -7.12 18.88
CA PHE A 319 5.74 -6.95 19.33
C PHE A 319 5.11 -5.63 18.81
N PRO A 320 5.73 -4.45 19.02
CA PRO A 320 5.22 -3.22 18.43
C PRO A 320 5.09 -3.28 16.90
N GLU A 321 6.09 -3.78 16.17
CA GLU A 321 6.04 -3.88 14.70
C GLU A 321 4.89 -4.78 14.25
N SER A 322 4.68 -5.91 14.92
CA SER A 322 3.59 -6.84 14.61
C SER A 322 2.22 -6.20 14.86
N MET A 323 2.01 -5.66 16.05
CA MET A 323 0.70 -5.13 16.46
C MET A 323 0.37 -3.79 15.79
N LEU A 324 1.34 -2.92 15.53
CA LEU A 324 1.11 -1.67 14.81
C LEU A 324 0.73 -1.92 13.35
N ASN A 325 1.37 -2.88 12.68
CA ASN A 325 0.97 -3.29 11.33
C ASN A 325 -0.33 -4.11 11.28
N SER A 326 -0.82 -4.60 12.43
CA SER A 326 -2.09 -5.33 12.54
C SER A 326 -3.31 -4.40 12.57
N SER A 327 -4.47 -4.91 12.15
CA SER A 327 -5.72 -4.14 11.99
C SER A 327 -6.54 -3.96 13.27
N PHE A 328 -5.99 -4.34 14.42
CA PHE A 328 -6.63 -4.17 15.73
C PHE A 328 -5.59 -4.17 16.86
N ASP A 329 -5.96 -3.61 18.01
CA ASP A 329 -5.24 -3.71 19.28
C ASP A 329 -6.21 -3.58 20.47
N TRP A 330 -5.74 -3.08 21.62
CA TRP A 330 -6.53 -2.85 22.83
C TRP A 330 -7.67 -1.82 22.65
N GLU A 331 -7.71 -1.07 21.55
CA GLU A 331 -8.83 -0.20 21.18
C GLU A 331 -9.86 -0.89 20.25
N GLY A 332 -9.64 -2.16 19.90
CA GLY A 332 -10.42 -2.89 18.92
C GLY A 332 -9.93 -2.67 17.48
N PRO A 333 -10.77 -2.94 16.46
CA PRO A 333 -10.40 -2.74 15.06
C PRO A 333 -10.02 -1.29 14.75
N ARG A 334 -8.86 -1.10 14.12
CA ARG A 334 -8.33 0.21 13.74
C ARG A 334 -7.50 0.16 12.46
N GLU A 335 -7.35 1.31 11.83
CA GLU A 335 -6.46 1.44 10.68
C GLU A 335 -5.02 1.01 11.05
N THR A 336 -4.37 0.29 10.15
CA THR A 336 -3.02 -0.26 10.34
C THR A 336 -1.96 0.83 10.24
N TYR A 337 -0.93 0.79 11.08
CA TYR A 337 0.27 1.58 10.83
C TYR A 337 1.09 0.90 9.72
N VAL A 338 2.03 1.64 9.14
CA VAL A 338 3.08 1.08 8.29
C VAL A 338 4.38 1.29 9.03
N MET A 339 4.88 0.23 9.65
CA MET A 339 6.12 0.26 10.42
C MET A 339 7.07 -0.80 9.89
N ALA A 340 8.13 -0.34 9.23
CA ALA A 340 9.14 -1.20 8.63
C ALA A 340 10.15 -1.69 9.67
N THR A 341 10.26 -3.01 9.81
CA THR A 341 11.37 -3.68 10.51
C THR A 341 12.70 -3.24 9.92
N GLU A 342 13.71 -3.10 10.78
CA GLU A 342 15.09 -2.72 10.40
C GLU A 342 15.21 -1.36 9.70
N ASN A 343 14.21 -0.51 9.90
CA ASN A 343 14.04 0.77 9.23
C ASN A 343 14.21 0.65 7.70
N ASP A 344 13.83 -0.48 7.09
CA ASP A 344 13.89 -0.61 5.63
C ASP A 344 12.82 0.27 4.99
N THR A 345 13.21 1.51 4.68
CA THR A 345 12.34 2.57 4.17
C THR A 345 11.70 2.21 2.83
N LEU A 346 12.37 1.38 2.03
CA LEU A 346 11.87 0.95 0.72
C LEU A 346 10.85 -0.18 0.86
N ASN A 347 11.02 -1.07 1.84
CA ASN A 347 9.96 -2.02 2.20
C ASN A 347 8.77 -1.31 2.85
N GLY A 348 9.03 -0.35 3.74
CA GLY A 348 8.00 0.50 4.34
C GLY A 348 7.19 1.25 3.28
N THR A 349 7.84 1.78 2.24
CA THR A 349 7.15 2.41 1.10
C THR A 349 6.33 1.40 0.29
N SER A 350 6.85 0.18 0.11
CA SER A 350 6.17 -0.91 -0.59
C SER A 350 4.91 -1.35 0.18
N MET A 351 5.00 -1.48 1.51
CA MET A 351 3.85 -1.67 2.40
C MET A 351 2.88 -0.50 2.31
N LEU A 352 3.36 0.75 2.29
CA LEU A 352 2.50 1.92 2.16
C LEU A 352 1.69 1.89 0.85
N PHE A 353 2.29 1.48 -0.26
CA PHE A 353 1.58 1.33 -1.54
C PHE A 353 0.48 0.26 -1.43
N GLY A 354 0.80 -0.93 -0.91
CA GLY A 354 -0.17 -1.99 -0.70
C GLY A 354 -1.31 -1.57 0.24
N LYS A 355 -0.99 -0.89 1.34
CA LYS A 355 -1.97 -0.36 2.30
C LYS A 355 -2.90 0.65 1.63
N LEU A 356 -2.36 1.65 0.92
CA LEU A 356 -3.19 2.71 0.32
C LEU A 356 -4.06 2.21 -0.84
N LEU A 357 -3.65 1.15 -1.54
CA LEU A 357 -4.46 0.55 -2.60
C LEU A 357 -5.57 -0.37 -2.08
N THR A 358 -5.40 -0.96 -0.88
CA THR A 358 -6.28 -2.04 -0.38
C THR A 358 -6.97 -1.75 0.93
N ASN A 359 -6.47 -0.77 1.69
CA ASN A 359 -6.84 -0.48 3.08
C ASN A 359 -6.68 -1.66 4.05
N ARG A 360 -5.79 -2.61 3.73
CA ARG A 360 -5.53 -3.84 4.51
C ARG A 360 -4.15 -3.81 5.17
N ALA A 361 -3.99 -4.62 6.21
CA ALA A 361 -2.68 -4.91 6.82
C ALA A 361 -1.70 -5.45 5.78
N GLN A 362 -0.42 -5.15 5.98
CA GLN A 362 0.67 -5.47 5.05
C GLN A 362 1.71 -6.30 5.77
N ILE A 363 2.14 -7.38 5.13
CA ILE A 363 3.15 -8.28 5.69
C ILE A 363 4.51 -7.75 5.30
N PHE A 364 5.38 -7.55 6.27
CA PHE A 364 6.83 -7.42 6.06
C PHE A 364 7.42 -8.83 6.13
N ALA A 365 8.30 -9.21 5.20
CA ALA A 365 8.98 -10.51 5.27
C ALA A 365 10.38 -10.49 4.66
N ASP A 366 11.29 -11.32 5.18
CA ASP A 366 12.46 -11.77 4.43
C ASP A 366 12.04 -12.77 3.35
N VAL A 367 12.62 -12.61 2.17
CA VAL A 367 12.63 -13.59 1.07
C VAL A 367 13.72 -14.63 1.38
N ARG A 368 13.44 -15.50 2.35
CA ARG A 368 14.47 -16.23 3.09
C ARG A 368 15.03 -17.43 2.33
N THR A 369 14.17 -18.24 1.70
CA THR A 369 14.61 -19.51 1.10
C THR A 369 13.69 -19.95 -0.01
N TYR A 370 14.26 -20.35 -1.14
CA TYR A 370 13.55 -21.09 -2.18
C TYR A 370 13.62 -22.59 -1.88
N TRP A 371 12.46 -23.23 -1.83
CA TRP A 371 12.30 -24.67 -1.69
C TRP A 371 11.84 -25.27 -3.02
N SER A 372 12.76 -25.92 -3.73
CA SER A 372 12.43 -26.71 -4.92
C SER A 372 11.67 -27.99 -4.56
N GLU A 373 10.96 -28.55 -5.54
CA GLU A 373 10.31 -29.86 -5.40
C GLU A 373 11.26 -30.94 -4.85
N ASP A 374 12.44 -31.08 -5.44
CA ASP A 374 13.45 -32.06 -5.02
C ASP A 374 13.94 -31.82 -3.59
N ALA A 375 14.13 -30.55 -3.20
CA ALA A 375 14.59 -30.20 -1.86
C ALA A 375 13.53 -30.53 -0.80
N VAL A 376 12.25 -30.26 -1.10
CA VAL A 376 11.14 -30.62 -0.21
C VAL A 376 11.03 -32.14 -0.10
N LYS A 377 11.08 -32.86 -1.22
CA LYS A 377 11.01 -34.33 -1.24
C LYS A 377 12.14 -34.96 -0.41
N LYS A 378 13.36 -34.47 -0.59
CA LYS A 378 14.53 -34.92 0.19
C LYS A 378 14.40 -34.61 1.68
N ALA A 379 13.92 -33.43 2.04
CA ALA A 379 13.83 -33.00 3.43
C ALA A 379 12.69 -33.64 4.21
N THR A 380 11.58 -33.97 3.54
CA THR A 380 10.32 -34.32 4.22
C THR A 380 9.71 -35.64 3.77
N GLY A 381 10.11 -36.16 2.60
CA GLY A 381 9.45 -37.28 1.93
C GLY A 381 8.20 -36.87 1.13
N TYR A 382 7.76 -35.62 1.21
CA TYR A 382 6.56 -35.11 0.56
C TYR A 382 6.83 -34.65 -0.88
N THR A 383 5.94 -35.00 -1.80
CA THR A 383 5.93 -34.45 -3.16
C THR A 383 5.00 -33.26 -3.16
N ILE A 384 5.49 -32.08 -3.57
CA ILE A 384 4.67 -30.86 -3.59
C ILE A 384 3.55 -30.97 -4.63
N GLU A 385 2.42 -30.33 -4.33
CA GLU A 385 1.21 -30.35 -5.15
C GLU A 385 0.67 -28.92 -5.36
N GLY A 386 -0.38 -28.78 -6.17
CA GLY A 386 -1.09 -27.51 -6.38
C GLY A 386 -0.20 -26.37 -6.88
N LYS A 387 -0.45 -25.15 -6.39
CA LYS A 387 0.27 -23.93 -6.82
C LYS A 387 1.78 -24.00 -6.61
N ALA A 388 2.23 -24.68 -5.54
CA ALA A 388 3.64 -24.92 -5.30
C ALA A 388 4.28 -25.77 -6.40
N LYS A 389 3.59 -26.83 -6.84
CA LYS A 389 4.04 -27.65 -7.96
C LYS A 389 4.04 -26.89 -9.28
N ASP A 390 2.98 -26.13 -9.57
CA ASP A 390 2.86 -25.32 -10.78
C ASP A 390 4.00 -24.29 -10.90
N ALA A 391 4.50 -23.82 -9.76
CA ALA A 391 5.62 -22.88 -9.69
C ALA A 391 7.01 -23.55 -9.67
N GLY A 392 7.09 -24.88 -9.65
CA GLY A 392 8.34 -25.64 -9.50
C GLY A 392 8.95 -25.58 -8.10
N GLY A 393 8.17 -25.15 -7.11
CA GLY A 393 8.60 -24.91 -5.73
C GLY A 393 7.87 -23.73 -5.09
N PHE A 394 8.33 -23.30 -3.93
CA PHE A 394 7.80 -22.15 -3.22
C PHE A 394 8.91 -21.39 -2.49
N ILE A 395 8.60 -20.15 -2.10
CA ILE A 395 9.49 -19.26 -1.37
C ILE A 395 9.01 -19.20 0.08
N HIS A 396 9.94 -19.35 1.02
CA HIS A 396 9.72 -19.13 2.44
C HIS A 396 9.82 -17.64 2.73
N LEU A 397 8.70 -17.03 3.08
CA LEU A 397 8.59 -15.65 3.53
C LEU A 397 8.48 -15.63 5.05
N ILE A 398 9.47 -15.06 5.73
CA ILE A 398 9.58 -15.13 7.20
C ILE A 398 10.40 -13.96 7.71
N ASN A 399 9.73 -12.93 8.23
CA ASN A 399 10.46 -11.80 8.82
C ASN A 399 11.28 -12.23 10.04
N SER A 400 12.25 -11.40 10.44
CA SER A 400 13.14 -11.60 11.58
C SER A 400 12.48 -11.44 12.96
N GLY A 401 11.18 -11.72 13.08
CA GLY A 401 10.45 -11.74 14.34
C GLY A 401 9.03 -11.17 14.28
N ALA A 402 8.77 -10.23 13.38
CA ALA A 402 7.52 -9.45 13.37
C ALA A 402 6.67 -9.63 12.10
N ALA A 403 5.36 -9.76 12.24
CA ALA A 403 4.42 -9.61 11.13
C ALA A 403 3.03 -9.24 11.63
N CYS A 404 2.23 -8.57 10.79
CA CYS A 404 0.83 -8.34 11.14
C CYS A 404 0.10 -9.68 11.34
N ILE A 405 -0.60 -9.84 12.46
CA ILE A 405 -1.23 -11.11 12.84
C ILE A 405 -2.50 -11.39 12.03
N ASP A 406 -3.00 -10.39 11.30
CA ASP A 406 -3.96 -10.56 10.19
C ASP A 406 -3.53 -11.67 9.21
N ALA A 407 -2.22 -11.81 8.98
CA ALA A 407 -1.65 -12.73 8.01
C ALA A 407 -1.79 -14.21 8.38
N CYS A 408 -2.14 -14.53 9.63
CA CYS A 408 -2.41 -15.93 10.01
C CYS A 408 -3.59 -16.52 9.22
N GLY A 409 -4.41 -15.68 8.56
CA GLY A 409 -5.54 -16.10 7.73
C GLY A 409 -6.76 -16.53 8.55
N GLY A 410 -6.87 -16.05 9.79
CA GLY A 410 -7.95 -16.36 10.72
C GLY A 410 -9.29 -15.75 10.31
N ALA A 411 -9.27 -14.53 9.76
CA ALA A 411 -10.47 -13.82 9.34
C ALA A 411 -11.11 -14.45 8.09
N LYS A 412 -12.45 -14.49 8.06
CA LYS A 412 -13.24 -15.18 7.03
C LYS A 412 -14.18 -14.26 6.27
N ASP A 413 -14.26 -14.41 4.95
CA ASP A 413 -15.32 -13.77 4.15
C ASP A 413 -16.68 -14.49 4.32
N ALA A 414 -17.73 -13.96 3.68
CA ALA A 414 -19.07 -14.55 3.74
C ALA A 414 -19.15 -15.97 3.13
N ALA A 415 -18.18 -16.36 2.30
CA ALA A 415 -18.08 -17.70 1.71
C ALA A 415 -17.20 -18.65 2.53
N GLY A 416 -16.62 -18.20 3.64
CA GLY A 416 -15.76 -18.99 4.53
C GLY A 416 -14.29 -19.07 4.08
N ASN A 417 -13.87 -18.29 3.08
CA ASN A 417 -12.47 -18.23 2.64
C ASN A 417 -11.64 -17.43 3.64
N SER A 418 -10.38 -17.81 3.84
CA SER A 418 -9.41 -16.99 4.59
C SER A 418 -9.10 -15.71 3.82
N VAL A 419 -9.18 -14.57 4.49
CA VAL A 419 -8.94 -13.24 3.91
C VAL A 419 -8.24 -12.33 4.91
N MET A 420 -7.54 -11.30 4.41
CA MET A 420 -7.18 -10.14 5.24
C MET A 420 -8.16 -9.01 4.91
N LYS A 421 -8.86 -8.50 5.91
CA LYS A 421 -9.94 -7.51 5.72
C LYS A 421 -9.44 -6.08 5.96
N PRO A 422 -10.07 -5.07 5.36
CA PRO A 422 -10.02 -3.72 5.90
C PRO A 422 -10.53 -3.71 7.35
N PHE A 423 -9.95 -2.86 8.19
CA PHE A 423 -10.25 -2.91 9.63
C PHE A 423 -11.73 -2.66 9.99
N TRP A 424 -12.46 -1.88 9.18
CA TRP A 424 -13.89 -1.63 9.41
C TRP A 424 -14.79 -2.84 9.09
N GLU A 425 -14.22 -3.90 8.51
CA GLU A 425 -14.88 -5.19 8.26
C GLU A 425 -14.41 -6.28 9.25
N MET A 426 -13.45 -5.97 10.12
CA MET A 426 -12.99 -6.90 11.15
C MET A 426 -14.04 -7.00 12.26
N THR A 427 -14.46 -8.21 12.56
CA THR A 427 -15.31 -8.53 13.72
C THR A 427 -14.46 -8.91 14.92
N GLU A 428 -15.04 -8.91 16.11
CA GLU A 428 -14.39 -9.43 17.33
C GLU A 428 -13.94 -10.88 17.15
N ALA A 429 -14.76 -11.71 16.48
CA ALA A 429 -14.42 -13.10 16.18
C ALA A 429 -13.21 -13.24 15.22
N ASP A 430 -13.08 -12.34 14.24
CA ASP A 430 -11.89 -12.29 13.38
C ASP A 430 -10.64 -11.97 14.20
N CYS A 431 -10.71 -10.94 15.06
CA CYS A 431 -9.61 -10.52 15.93
C CYS A 431 -9.18 -11.65 16.88
N ASP A 432 -10.14 -12.29 17.55
CA ASP A 432 -9.94 -13.44 18.43
C ASP A 432 -9.23 -14.60 17.74
N THR A 433 -9.62 -14.88 16.50
CA THR A 433 -9.03 -15.99 15.74
C THR A 433 -7.57 -15.68 15.39
N CYS A 434 -7.27 -14.44 15.00
CA CYS A 434 -5.89 -13.99 14.76
C CYS A 434 -5.01 -14.08 16.02
N LEU A 435 -5.55 -13.66 17.17
CA LEU A 435 -4.86 -13.76 18.46
C LEU A 435 -4.60 -15.22 18.85
N LYS A 436 -5.60 -16.09 18.74
CA LYS A 436 -5.46 -17.54 19.07
C LYS A 436 -4.47 -18.27 18.15
N ALA A 437 -4.30 -17.81 16.91
CA ALA A 437 -3.35 -18.38 15.96
C ALA A 437 -1.89 -17.96 16.22
N THR A 438 -1.67 -16.99 17.12
CA THR A 438 -0.36 -16.38 17.36
C THR A 438 0.13 -16.67 18.78
N THR A 439 1.40 -17.08 18.91
CA THR A 439 2.11 -17.13 20.19
C THR A 439 3.26 -16.15 20.18
N TRP A 440 3.61 -15.62 21.36
CA TRP A 440 4.66 -14.62 21.49
C TRP A 440 5.91 -15.25 22.08
N ASN A 441 6.82 -15.68 21.22
CA ASN A 441 7.97 -16.48 21.61
C ASN A 441 9.13 -15.59 22.02
N ALA A 442 9.83 -15.95 23.10
CA ALA A 442 11.03 -15.22 23.51
C ALA A 442 12.02 -15.13 22.34
N ALA A 443 12.51 -13.91 22.08
CA ALA A 443 13.47 -13.65 21.02
C ALA A 443 14.73 -14.52 21.17
N ASP A 444 15.42 -14.78 20.08
CA ASP A 444 16.70 -15.49 20.10
C ASP A 444 17.79 -14.60 20.71
N TYR A 445 18.24 -14.89 21.93
CA TYR A 445 19.21 -14.06 22.65
C TYR A 445 20.61 -14.09 22.02
N GLY A 446 20.88 -15.01 21.08
CA GLY A 446 22.08 -14.96 20.24
C GLY A 446 22.08 -13.76 19.29
N TYR A 447 20.90 -13.31 18.84
CA TYR A 447 20.71 -12.17 17.95
C TYR A 447 20.22 -10.92 18.70
N PHE A 448 19.21 -11.08 19.56
CA PHE A 448 18.54 -10.03 20.30
C PHE A 448 18.88 -10.14 21.79
N ARG A 449 20.08 -9.67 22.15
CA ARG A 449 20.62 -9.82 23.52
C ARG A 449 19.77 -9.14 24.58
N GLY A 450 19.09 -8.06 24.22
CA GLY A 450 18.15 -7.37 25.10
C GLY A 450 16.82 -8.10 25.32
N GLY A 451 16.52 -9.15 24.55
CA GLY A 451 15.27 -9.93 24.62
C GLY A 451 14.16 -9.38 23.72
N GLY A 452 12.91 -9.54 24.15
CA GLY A 452 11.71 -9.25 23.34
C GLY A 452 10.95 -10.52 22.95
N PHE A 453 9.86 -10.36 22.18
CA PHE A 453 8.96 -11.45 21.82
C PHE A 453 8.51 -11.40 20.36
N SER A 454 8.87 -12.43 19.60
CA SER A 454 8.51 -12.58 18.19
C SER A 454 7.08 -13.09 18.01
N SER A 455 6.37 -12.58 17.00
CA SER A 455 5.01 -12.98 16.64
C SER A 455 5.02 -14.29 15.87
N ARG A 456 4.88 -15.42 16.56
CA ARG A 456 4.90 -16.73 15.92
C ARG A 456 3.50 -17.16 15.47
N PHE A 457 3.30 -17.23 14.16
CA PHE A 457 2.14 -17.88 13.54
C PHE A 457 2.54 -18.54 12.20
N LEU A 458 1.67 -19.39 11.67
CA LEU A 458 1.77 -19.92 10.31
C LEU A 458 0.59 -19.39 9.51
N THR A 459 0.84 -18.84 8.33
CA THR A 459 -0.19 -18.55 7.33
C THR A 459 -0.70 -19.87 6.75
N ASP A 460 -1.60 -20.54 7.47
CA ASP A 460 -2.05 -21.91 7.22
C ASP A 460 -3.27 -21.99 6.28
N CYS A 461 -3.22 -21.23 5.19
CA CYS A 461 -4.29 -21.14 4.20
C CYS A 461 -3.76 -20.76 2.82
N GLU A 462 -4.59 -21.00 1.80
CA GLU A 462 -4.37 -20.45 0.47
C GLU A 462 -5.10 -19.11 0.36
N MET A 463 -4.35 -18.04 0.11
CA MET A 463 -4.86 -16.70 -0.15
C MET A 463 -4.18 -16.15 -1.41
N PRO A 464 -4.91 -15.46 -2.30
CA PRO A 464 -4.27 -14.67 -3.34
C PRO A 464 -3.48 -13.55 -2.66
N VAL A 465 -2.22 -13.38 -3.04
CA VAL A 465 -1.35 -12.33 -2.50
C VAL A 465 -0.47 -11.74 -3.59
N THR A 466 -0.01 -10.52 -3.37
CA THR A 466 0.96 -9.84 -4.22
C THR A 466 2.17 -9.48 -3.37
N MET A 467 3.32 -10.07 -3.69
CA MET A 467 4.61 -9.66 -3.14
C MET A 467 5.14 -8.49 -3.98
N MET A 468 5.62 -7.44 -3.34
CA MET A 468 6.13 -6.24 -4.00
C MET A 468 7.38 -5.69 -3.32
N ARG A 469 8.27 -5.08 -4.11
CA ARG A 469 9.49 -4.44 -3.61
C ARG A 469 9.90 -3.25 -4.46
N LEU A 470 10.04 -2.12 -3.79
CA LEU A 470 10.72 -0.94 -4.31
C LEU A 470 12.23 -1.05 -4.08
N ASN A 471 13.03 -0.71 -5.09
CA ASN A 471 14.49 -0.60 -4.98
C ASN A 471 14.98 0.72 -5.57
N LEU A 472 16.08 1.26 -5.05
CA LEU A 472 16.78 2.40 -5.65
C LEU A 472 18.02 1.92 -6.41
N VAL A 473 18.08 2.19 -7.71
CA VAL A 473 19.21 1.81 -8.57
C VAL A 473 19.96 3.07 -9.00
N LYS A 474 21.25 3.15 -8.68
CA LYS A 474 22.09 4.31 -9.02
C LYS A 474 22.09 4.55 -10.54
N GLY A 475 21.80 5.79 -10.95
CA GLY A 475 21.72 6.20 -12.36
C GLY A 475 20.37 5.93 -13.03
N LEU A 476 19.45 5.24 -12.34
CA LEU A 476 18.09 4.96 -12.82
C LEU A 476 17.02 5.57 -11.91
N GLY A 477 17.19 5.49 -10.59
CA GLY A 477 16.20 5.92 -9.59
C GLY A 477 15.40 4.74 -9.02
N PRO A 478 14.18 4.99 -8.51
CA PRO A 478 13.30 3.95 -7.99
C PRO A 478 12.79 3.01 -9.08
N VAL A 479 12.72 1.72 -8.78
CA VAL A 479 12.07 0.69 -9.60
C VAL A 479 11.21 -0.23 -8.74
N MET A 480 10.12 -0.74 -9.31
CA MET A 480 9.19 -1.64 -8.64
C MET A 480 9.26 -3.06 -9.18
N GLN A 481 9.26 -4.04 -8.29
CA GLN A 481 9.08 -5.47 -8.58
C GLN A 481 7.76 -5.96 -8.00
N ILE A 482 7.02 -6.77 -8.76
CA ILE A 482 5.68 -7.26 -8.42
C ILE A 482 5.61 -8.75 -8.74
N ALA A 483 5.19 -9.58 -7.79
CA ALA A 483 4.96 -11.00 -7.99
C ALA A 483 3.61 -11.39 -7.37
N GLU A 484 2.59 -11.52 -8.22
CA GLU A 484 1.31 -12.12 -7.81
C GLU A 484 1.46 -13.63 -7.64
N GLY A 485 0.75 -14.19 -6.67
CA GLY A 485 0.77 -15.62 -6.41
C GLY A 485 -0.19 -15.98 -5.28
N TRP A 486 0.11 -17.07 -4.59
CA TRP A 486 -0.72 -17.56 -3.50
C TRP A 486 0.13 -17.95 -2.30
N THR A 487 -0.40 -17.73 -1.10
CA THR A 487 0.09 -18.47 0.06
C THR A 487 -0.25 -19.96 -0.13
N VAL A 488 0.60 -20.87 0.33
CA VAL A 488 0.37 -22.32 0.16
C VAL A 488 0.23 -23.02 1.51
N LYS A 489 -0.86 -23.79 1.62
CA LYS A 489 -1.13 -24.67 2.76
C LYS A 489 -0.44 -26.03 2.53
N LEU A 490 0.71 -26.22 3.15
CA LEU A 490 1.39 -27.52 3.16
C LEU A 490 0.81 -28.41 4.28
N PRO A 491 0.96 -29.75 4.20
CA PRO A 491 0.66 -30.61 5.33
C PRO A 491 1.42 -30.18 6.59
N ALA A 492 0.78 -30.25 7.76
CA ALA A 492 1.31 -29.70 9.00
C ALA A 492 2.71 -30.25 9.35
N GLU A 493 2.94 -31.54 9.15
CA GLU A 493 4.22 -32.21 9.38
C GLU A 493 5.32 -31.79 8.40
N VAL A 494 4.94 -31.35 7.20
CA VAL A 494 5.88 -30.80 6.19
C VAL A 494 6.26 -29.38 6.60
N SER A 495 5.27 -28.52 6.89
CA SER A 495 5.54 -27.16 7.39
C SER A 495 6.39 -27.18 8.65
N ASP A 496 6.06 -28.04 9.63
CA ASP A 496 6.80 -28.15 10.89
C ASP A 496 8.28 -28.52 10.67
N LYS A 497 8.55 -29.53 9.83
CA LYS A 497 9.92 -29.96 9.49
C LYS A 497 10.72 -28.85 8.81
N LEU A 498 10.12 -28.13 7.86
CA LEU A 498 10.81 -27.07 7.12
C LEU A 498 11.05 -25.85 8.01
N TRP A 499 10.02 -25.43 8.77
CA TRP A 499 10.08 -24.25 9.64
C TRP A 499 11.10 -24.40 10.77
N LYS A 500 11.17 -25.58 11.40
CA LYS A 500 12.19 -25.88 12.44
C LYS A 500 13.64 -25.78 11.97
N ARG A 501 13.89 -25.87 10.66
CA ARG A 501 15.23 -25.76 10.07
C ARG A 501 15.65 -24.31 9.77
N THR A 502 14.74 -23.35 9.90
CA THR A 502 14.99 -21.93 9.60
C THR A 502 15.00 -21.11 10.88
N ASP A 503 13.83 -20.69 11.37
CA ASP A 503 13.64 -20.12 12.70
C ASP A 503 12.21 -20.41 13.14
N TYR A 504 12.05 -21.27 14.14
CA TYR A 504 10.73 -21.75 14.55
C TYR A 504 9.94 -20.76 15.42
N THR A 505 10.53 -19.61 15.76
CA THR A 505 9.91 -18.56 16.58
C THR A 505 9.37 -17.38 15.77
N TRP A 506 9.65 -17.33 14.47
CA TRP A 506 9.30 -16.22 13.58
C TRP A 506 8.07 -16.54 12.70
N PRO A 507 7.29 -15.53 12.25
CA PRO A 507 6.06 -15.75 11.50
C PRO A 507 6.32 -16.36 10.12
N CYS A 508 5.64 -17.46 9.79
CA CYS A 508 5.92 -18.25 8.60
C CYS A 508 4.82 -18.10 7.54
N THR A 509 5.22 -17.77 6.31
CA THR A 509 4.36 -17.81 5.12
C THR A 509 5.06 -18.55 3.98
N TRP A 510 4.40 -19.55 3.41
CA TRP A 510 4.86 -20.21 2.19
C TRP A 510 4.21 -19.55 0.98
N PHE A 511 4.99 -19.12 0.01
CA PHE A 511 4.50 -18.38 -1.15
C PHE A 511 4.85 -19.06 -2.47
N ALA A 512 3.85 -19.29 -3.31
CA ALA A 512 4.02 -19.79 -4.66
C ALA A 512 3.66 -18.67 -5.67
N PRO A 513 4.63 -18.10 -6.41
CA PRO A 513 4.35 -17.09 -7.42
C PRO A 513 3.62 -17.69 -8.62
N ARG A 514 2.74 -16.91 -9.26
CA ARG A 514 2.16 -17.28 -10.56
C ARG A 514 3.25 -17.24 -11.63
N ILE A 515 3.41 -18.35 -12.35
CA ILE A 515 4.43 -18.53 -13.38
C ILE A 515 3.83 -18.26 -14.77
N THR A 516 4.58 -17.56 -15.61
CA THR A 516 4.19 -17.20 -16.99
C THR A 516 4.99 -17.96 -18.05
N GLY A 517 6.06 -18.66 -17.64
CA GLY A 517 7.00 -19.34 -18.52
C GLY A 517 7.97 -18.39 -19.23
N LYS A 518 7.97 -17.10 -18.89
CA LYS A 518 8.79 -16.06 -19.53
C LYS A 518 9.54 -15.23 -18.48
N GLY A 519 10.67 -14.64 -18.90
CA GLY A 519 11.46 -13.72 -18.07
C GLY A 519 11.83 -14.29 -16.70
N ALA A 520 11.62 -13.51 -15.64
CA ALA A 520 11.84 -13.88 -14.25
C ALA A 520 10.74 -14.78 -13.65
N PHE A 521 9.68 -15.10 -14.41
CA PHE A 521 8.54 -15.90 -13.97
C PHE A 521 8.48 -17.23 -14.73
N LYS A 522 9.63 -17.89 -14.89
CA LYS A 522 9.73 -19.26 -15.41
C LYS A 522 9.57 -20.31 -14.30
N SER A 523 9.93 -19.96 -13.07
CA SER A 523 9.78 -20.79 -11.88
C SER A 523 9.86 -19.93 -10.62
N ALA A 524 9.52 -20.48 -9.45
CA ALA A 524 9.71 -19.83 -8.16
C ALA A 524 11.20 -19.54 -7.88
N TYR A 525 12.12 -20.36 -8.40
CA TYR A 525 13.56 -20.08 -8.37
C TYR A 525 13.89 -18.78 -9.10
N ASP A 526 13.41 -18.64 -10.34
CA ASP A 526 13.70 -17.45 -11.14
C ASP A 526 13.13 -16.18 -10.49
N VAL A 527 11.97 -16.29 -9.84
CA VAL A 527 11.40 -15.17 -9.08
C VAL A 527 12.32 -14.76 -7.93
N MET A 528 12.75 -15.71 -7.09
CA MET A 528 13.66 -15.40 -5.98
C MET A 528 15.02 -14.89 -6.46
N ASN A 529 15.58 -15.51 -7.50
CA ASN A 529 16.90 -15.17 -8.05
C ASN A 529 16.94 -13.77 -8.68
N ASN A 530 15.81 -13.25 -9.13
CA ASN A 530 15.70 -11.89 -9.69
C ASN A 530 15.14 -10.87 -8.68
N TRP A 531 14.80 -11.28 -7.45
CA TRP A 531 14.33 -10.35 -6.43
C TRP A 531 15.47 -9.44 -5.96
N GLY A 532 15.23 -8.13 -5.92
CA GLY A 532 16.28 -7.11 -5.81
C GLY A 532 16.74 -6.80 -4.38
N ALA A 533 16.16 -7.43 -3.36
CA ALA A 533 16.48 -7.20 -1.96
C ALA A 533 16.27 -8.47 -1.12
N ASN A 534 16.68 -8.45 0.15
CA ASN A 534 16.34 -9.52 1.09
C ASN A 534 14.88 -9.44 1.58
N HIS A 535 14.26 -8.26 1.55
CA HIS A 535 12.88 -8.06 2.00
C HIS A 535 11.87 -8.00 0.85
N GLY A 536 10.62 -8.33 1.18
CA GLY A 536 9.44 -8.04 0.38
C GLY A 536 8.27 -7.59 1.25
N ALA A 537 7.38 -6.78 0.68
CA ALA A 537 6.08 -6.45 1.26
C ALA A 537 5.01 -7.32 0.60
N ILE A 538 4.07 -7.88 1.37
CA ILE A 538 3.03 -8.76 0.83
C ILE A 538 1.66 -8.20 1.20
N SER A 539 0.83 -7.97 0.19
CA SER A 539 -0.57 -7.58 0.33
C SER A 539 -1.48 -8.75 -0.02
N TYR A 540 -2.59 -8.90 0.71
CA TYR A 540 -3.69 -9.75 0.28
C TYR A 540 -4.33 -9.23 -1.02
N GLY A 541 -4.69 -10.16 -1.91
CA GLY A 541 -5.24 -9.91 -3.24
C GLY A 541 -4.18 -9.89 -4.35
N HIS A 542 -4.65 -10.05 -5.58
CA HIS A 542 -3.88 -9.81 -6.81
C HIS A 542 -4.07 -8.35 -7.21
N ILE A 543 -3.13 -7.51 -6.79
CA ILE A 543 -3.20 -6.05 -6.92
C ILE A 543 -2.12 -5.49 -7.85
N GLY A 544 -1.47 -6.33 -8.65
CA GLY A 544 -0.36 -5.94 -9.50
C GLY A 544 -0.75 -4.90 -10.54
N ALA A 545 -1.96 -5.01 -11.13
CA ALA A 545 -2.47 -4.01 -12.08
C ALA A 545 -2.66 -2.62 -11.43
N ASP A 546 -3.13 -2.59 -10.17
CA ASP A 546 -3.29 -1.35 -9.40
C ASP A 546 -1.91 -0.75 -9.04
N LEU A 547 -0.93 -1.59 -8.69
CA LEU A 547 0.46 -1.17 -8.45
C LEU A 547 1.12 -0.62 -9.71
N ILE A 548 0.94 -1.24 -10.87
CA ILE A 548 1.44 -0.73 -12.17
C ILE A 548 0.85 0.65 -12.46
N THR A 549 -0.45 0.81 -12.22
CA THR A 549 -1.15 2.09 -12.39
C THR A 549 -0.56 3.15 -11.47
N LEU A 550 -0.41 2.85 -10.18
CA LEU A 550 0.22 3.74 -9.19
C LEU A 550 1.65 4.11 -9.57
N CYS A 551 2.47 3.14 -9.97
CA CYS A 551 3.84 3.36 -10.38
C CYS A 551 3.93 4.28 -11.60
N SER A 552 3.03 4.15 -12.57
CA SER A 552 2.98 5.06 -13.73
C SER A 552 2.58 6.50 -13.35
N ILE A 553 1.72 6.67 -12.33
CA ILE A 553 1.40 7.98 -11.75
C ILE A 553 2.63 8.55 -11.04
N LEU A 554 3.44 7.75 -10.39
CA LEU A 554 4.64 8.22 -9.68
C LEU A 554 5.88 8.29 -10.58
N ARG A 555 5.79 7.78 -11.82
CA ARG A 555 6.89 7.65 -12.78
C ARG A 555 8.01 6.75 -12.27
N ILE A 556 7.62 5.64 -11.64
CA ILE A 556 8.49 4.57 -11.18
C ILE A 556 8.38 3.41 -12.19
N PRO A 557 9.47 3.05 -12.91
CA PRO A 557 9.45 1.90 -13.80
C PRO A 557 9.17 0.59 -13.05
N VAL A 558 8.39 -0.29 -13.66
CA VAL A 558 8.16 -1.65 -13.16
C VAL A 558 9.15 -2.59 -13.85
N CYS A 559 10.19 -3.03 -13.13
CA CYS A 559 11.30 -3.81 -13.69
C CYS A 559 11.06 -5.32 -13.69
N MET A 560 10.02 -5.79 -13.00
CA MET A 560 9.64 -7.21 -12.94
C MET A 560 8.15 -7.32 -12.56
N HIS A 561 7.32 -7.93 -13.40
CA HIS A 561 5.94 -8.29 -13.04
C HIS A 561 5.41 -9.53 -13.79
N ASN A 562 4.44 -10.22 -13.20
CA ASN A 562 3.67 -11.32 -13.81
C ASN A 562 2.20 -10.99 -14.06
N VAL A 563 1.84 -9.71 -13.95
CA VAL A 563 0.52 -9.20 -14.30
C VAL A 563 0.27 -9.42 -15.81
N PRO A 564 -0.92 -9.91 -16.22
CA PRO A 564 -1.29 -10.02 -17.62
C PRO A 564 -1.17 -8.68 -18.37
N GLU A 565 -0.83 -8.73 -19.65
CA GLU A 565 -0.55 -7.52 -20.43
C GLU A 565 -1.81 -6.68 -20.66
N GLU A 566 -2.95 -7.34 -20.79
CA GLU A 566 -4.29 -6.75 -20.93
C GLU A 566 -4.71 -5.91 -19.72
N ASP A 567 -4.17 -6.21 -18.53
CA ASP A 567 -4.49 -5.50 -17.29
C ASP A 567 -3.61 -4.26 -17.06
N ILE A 568 -2.55 -4.09 -17.85
CA ILE A 568 -1.63 -2.94 -17.75
C ILE A 568 -2.37 -1.65 -18.12
N PHE A 569 -2.59 -0.81 -17.12
CA PHE A 569 -3.24 0.49 -17.28
C PHE A 569 -2.31 1.63 -16.86
N ARG A 570 -1.94 2.48 -17.83
CA ARG A 570 -1.01 3.61 -17.68
C ARG A 570 -1.56 4.84 -18.41
N PRO A 571 -1.02 6.05 -18.19
CA PRO A 571 -1.42 7.22 -18.97
C PRO A 571 -1.24 6.97 -20.47
N ALA A 572 -2.17 7.46 -21.28
CA ALA A 572 -2.23 7.14 -22.72
C ALA A 572 -0.95 7.50 -23.48
N ALA A 573 -0.20 8.50 -22.98
CA ALA A 573 1.07 8.91 -23.56
C ALA A 573 2.15 7.83 -23.54
N TRP A 574 2.09 6.83 -22.64
CA TRP A 574 3.03 5.70 -22.61
C TRP A 574 3.03 4.94 -23.94
N ASN A 575 1.87 4.82 -24.61
CA ASN A 575 1.77 4.15 -25.90
C ASN A 575 2.62 4.82 -27.00
N ALA A 576 2.89 6.13 -26.88
CA ALA A 576 3.74 6.85 -27.83
C ALA A 576 5.23 6.57 -27.63
N PHE A 577 5.63 5.99 -26.50
CA PHE A 577 7.00 5.58 -26.22
C PHE A 577 7.32 4.17 -26.72
N GLY A 578 6.40 3.49 -27.41
CA GLY A 578 6.60 2.21 -28.07
C GLY A 578 5.55 1.16 -27.70
N THR A 579 5.50 0.07 -28.46
CA THR A 579 4.53 -1.02 -28.24
C THR A 579 4.97 -2.01 -27.18
N ASP A 580 6.29 -2.21 -27.02
CA ASP A 580 6.87 -3.00 -25.94
C ASP A 580 6.56 -2.36 -24.57
N LYS A 581 5.85 -3.09 -23.70
CA LYS A 581 5.27 -2.58 -22.46
C LYS A 581 6.31 -2.25 -21.40
N GLU A 582 7.43 -2.97 -21.38
CA GLU A 582 8.54 -2.69 -20.47
C GLU A 582 9.32 -1.47 -20.98
N GLY A 583 9.80 -1.50 -22.22
CA GLY A 583 10.60 -0.43 -22.80
C GLY A 583 9.87 0.91 -22.86
N GLN A 584 8.56 0.93 -23.14
CA GLN A 584 7.79 2.18 -23.09
C GLN A 584 7.73 2.77 -21.69
N ASP A 585 7.70 1.93 -20.64
CA ASP A 585 7.62 2.37 -19.25
C ASP A 585 8.89 3.09 -18.82
N TYR A 586 10.06 2.49 -19.08
CA TYR A 586 11.34 3.10 -18.80
C TYR A 586 11.52 4.43 -19.53
N ARG A 587 11.18 4.49 -20.83
CA ARG A 587 11.31 5.72 -21.62
C ARG A 587 10.36 6.81 -21.13
N ALA A 588 9.11 6.49 -20.84
CA ALA A 588 8.13 7.45 -20.34
C ALA A 588 8.50 7.96 -18.94
N CYS A 589 8.87 7.07 -18.02
CA CYS A 589 9.32 7.46 -16.67
C CYS A 589 10.56 8.35 -16.72
N ALA A 590 11.54 8.05 -17.59
CA ALA A 590 12.71 8.89 -17.79
C ALA A 590 12.37 10.25 -18.41
N ALA A 591 11.43 10.31 -19.35
CA ALA A 591 11.03 11.54 -20.02
C ALA A 591 10.23 12.48 -19.13
N TYR A 592 9.30 11.96 -18.33
CA TYR A 592 8.44 12.76 -17.45
C TYR A 592 9.09 13.05 -16.09
N GLY A 593 9.97 12.15 -15.61
CA GLY A 593 10.62 12.30 -14.33
C GLY A 593 9.68 12.20 -13.11
N PRO A 594 10.21 12.41 -11.90
CA PRO A 594 9.44 12.32 -10.66
C PRO A 594 8.30 13.35 -10.61
N LEU A 595 7.14 12.94 -10.10
CA LEU A 595 5.91 13.74 -10.12
C LEU A 595 6.05 15.12 -9.44
N PHE A 596 6.81 15.20 -8.35
CA PHE A 596 6.91 16.41 -7.52
C PHE A 596 8.25 17.14 -7.69
N LYS A 597 9.09 16.72 -8.64
CA LYS A 597 10.38 17.38 -8.90
C LYS A 597 10.18 18.84 -9.30
N GLY A 598 10.91 19.75 -8.64
CA GLY A 598 10.87 21.18 -8.93
C GLY A 598 9.65 21.92 -8.35
N THR A 599 8.81 21.26 -7.56
CA THR A 599 7.67 21.88 -6.86
C THR A 599 8.06 22.54 -5.52
N SER A 600 9.33 22.45 -5.13
CA SER A 600 9.94 23.08 -3.95
C SER A 600 10.40 24.54 -4.16
N LYS A 601 9.85 25.24 -5.16
CA LYS A 601 10.12 26.67 -5.39
C LYS A 601 9.03 27.57 -4.84
#